data_AF-A0AA40TSJ8-F1
#
_entry.id   AF-A0AA40TSJ8-F1
#
_cell.length_a   1.000
_cell.length_b   1.000
_cell.length_c   1.000
_cell.angle_alpha   90.00
_cell.angle_beta   90.00
_cell.angle_gamma   90.00
#
_symmetry.space_group_name_H-M   'P 1'
#
loop_
_entity.id
_entity.type
_entity.pdbx_description
1 polymer ?
#
loop_
_entity_poly.entity_id
_entity_poly.type
_entity_poly.pdbx_seq_one_letter_code
_entity_poly.pdbx_strand_id
1 'polypeptide(L)'
;MNFLIDNNLPPAIARALNELTHYEGHSVVPLRERFPANAPDIEWMTHLKKEGGWAVVSQDKFSKGDTERRAFRECGMPIFCLAKQWGQMTYWNKAENLVRWWPSITEQALLIEGGAAFRVPWRFSAAGKLQQLKI
;
A
#
# COMPACT_ATOMS: atom_id res chain seq x y z
N MET A 1 12.91 1.43 2.10
CA MET A 1 11.67 1.79 1.38
C MET A 1 10.71 2.41 2.37
N ASN A 2 9.95 3.42 1.96
CA ASN A 2 8.92 4.03 2.79
C ASN A 2 7.54 3.56 2.33
N PHE A 3 6.65 3.24 3.26
CA PHE A 3 5.30 2.78 2.97
C PHE A 3 4.28 3.77 3.51
N LEU A 4 3.33 4.18 2.67
CA LEU A 4 2.16 4.93 3.07
C LEU A 4 0.98 3.96 3.24
N ILE A 5 0.36 3.95 4.42
CA ILE A 5 -0.87 3.19 4.68
C ILE A 5 -2.07 4.14 4.55
N ASP A 6 -2.95 3.86 3.59
CA ASP A 6 -4.14 4.67 3.31
C ASP A 6 -5.12 4.72 4.50
N ASN A 7 -5.95 5.75 4.57
CA ASN A 7 -6.92 6.01 5.63
C ASN A 7 -8.02 4.95 5.76
N ASN A 8 -8.20 4.11 4.74
CA ASN A 8 -9.10 2.95 4.82
C ASN A 8 -8.56 1.82 5.72
N LEU A 9 -7.31 1.91 6.18
CA LEU A 9 -6.72 1.02 7.17
C LEU A 9 -6.54 1.73 8.53
N PRO A 10 -6.67 1.00 9.65
CA PRO A 10 -6.42 1.58 10.97
C PRO A 10 -4.97 2.08 11.12
N PRO A 11 -4.74 3.32 11.61
CA PRO A 11 -3.39 3.86 11.77
C PRO A 11 -2.56 3.08 12.81
N ALA A 12 -3.21 2.40 13.77
CA ALA A 12 -2.53 1.52 14.71
C ALA A 12 -1.82 0.34 14.02
N ILE A 13 -2.38 -0.20 12.94
CA ILE A 13 -1.73 -1.27 12.16
C ILE A 13 -0.51 -0.71 11.43
N ALA A 14 -0.59 0.50 10.86
CA ALA A 14 0.54 1.16 10.23
C ALA A 14 1.71 1.36 11.21
N ARG A 15 1.41 1.87 12.40
CA ARG A 15 2.42 2.07 13.46
C ARG A 15 3.03 0.75 13.94
N ALA A 16 2.21 -0.30 14.11
CA ALA A 16 2.74 -1.62 14.45
C ALA A 16 3.69 -2.15 13.36
N LEU A 17 3.34 -2.02 12.08
CA LEU A 17 4.21 -2.41 10.98
C LEU A 17 5.50 -1.57 10.91
N ASN A 18 5.42 -0.28 11.24
CA ASN A 18 6.60 0.58 11.34
C ASN A 18 7.61 0.05 12.35
N GLU A 19 7.14 -0.30 13.57
CA GLU A 19 8.00 -0.90 14.59
C GLU A 19 8.59 -2.23 14.12
N LEU A 20 7.77 -3.07 13.47
CA LEU A 20 8.22 -4.38 13.01
C LEU A 20 9.25 -4.29 11.88
N THR A 21 9.13 -3.36 10.94
CA THR A 21 10.03 -3.29 9.77
C THR A 21 11.28 -2.43 10.02
N HIS A 22 11.37 -1.78 11.18
CA HIS A 22 12.47 -0.85 11.47
C HIS A 22 13.86 -1.51 11.37
N TYR A 23 13.99 -2.78 11.76
CA TYR A 23 15.26 -3.52 11.67
C TYR A 23 15.73 -3.74 10.21
N GLU A 24 14.83 -3.62 9.23
CA GLU A 24 15.11 -3.76 7.79
C GLU A 24 15.47 -2.42 7.13
N GLY A 25 15.51 -1.32 7.91
CA GLY A 25 15.75 0.02 7.39
C GLY A 25 14.58 0.52 6.53
N HIS A 26 13.35 0.11 6.85
CA HIS A 26 12.13 0.56 6.21
C HIS A 26 11.29 1.40 7.17
N SER A 27 10.36 2.17 6.62
CA SER A 27 9.44 2.98 7.42
C SER A 27 8.00 2.83 6.93
N VAL A 28 7.04 2.93 7.85
CA VAL A 28 5.61 2.85 7.55
C VAL A 28 4.91 4.00 8.24
N VAL A 29 4.17 4.80 7.48
CA VAL A 29 3.42 5.93 8.02
C VAL A 29 1.96 5.88 7.54
N PRO A 30 0.98 6.12 8.42
CA PRO A 30 -0.40 6.27 7.99
C PRO A 30 -0.60 7.62 7.27
N LEU A 31 -1.45 7.63 6.24
CA LEU A 31 -1.69 8.80 5.38
C LEU A 31 -2.06 10.05 6.19
N ARG A 32 -2.96 9.91 7.17
CA ARG A 32 -3.40 11.00 8.06
C ARG A 32 -2.33 11.64 8.93
N GLU A 33 -1.17 11.00 9.13
CA GLU A 33 -0.06 11.61 9.87
C GLU A 33 0.82 12.47 8.97
N ARG A 34 0.66 12.35 7.64
CA ARG A 34 1.48 13.04 6.66
C ARG A 34 0.71 14.07 5.83
N PHE A 35 -0.57 13.83 5.61
CA PHE A 35 -1.45 14.67 4.81
C PHE A 35 -2.76 14.96 5.56
N PRO A 36 -3.43 16.09 5.26
CA PRO A 36 -4.78 16.37 5.77
C PRO A 36 -5.75 15.22 5.49
N ALA A 37 -6.71 15.00 6.40
CA ALA A 37 -7.65 13.88 6.28
C ALA A 37 -8.50 13.90 4.98
N ASN A 38 -8.66 15.08 4.38
CA ASN A 38 -9.38 15.32 3.13
C ASN A 38 -8.45 15.60 1.93
N ALA A 39 -7.15 15.31 2.05
CA ALA A 39 -6.20 15.51 0.96
C ALA A 39 -6.63 14.70 -0.28
N PRO A 40 -6.78 15.34 -1.47
CA PRO A 40 -7.12 14.63 -2.69
C PRO A 40 -6.04 13.63 -3.09
N ASP A 41 -6.45 12.52 -3.69
CA ASP A 41 -5.53 11.45 -4.11
C ASP A 41 -4.38 11.95 -4.99
N ILE A 42 -4.68 12.82 -5.94
CA ILE A 42 -3.71 13.41 -6.85
C ILE A 42 -2.63 14.20 -6.10
N GLU A 43 -2.99 14.90 -5.02
CA GLU A 43 -2.07 15.79 -4.30
C GLU A 43 -1.01 14.99 -3.55
N TRP A 44 -1.44 14.06 -2.68
CA TRP A 44 -0.52 13.27 -1.88
C TRP A 44 0.31 12.33 -2.75
N MET A 45 -0.28 11.74 -3.80
CA MET A 45 0.46 10.92 -4.77
C MET A 45 1.55 11.71 -5.49
N THR A 46 1.25 12.93 -5.94
CA THR A 46 2.24 13.79 -6.60
C THR A 46 3.38 14.16 -5.65
N HIS A 47 3.08 14.38 -4.37
CA HIS A 47 4.08 14.65 -3.34
C HIS A 47 5.01 13.44 -3.13
N LEU A 48 4.44 12.25 -2.92
CA LEU A 48 5.22 11.01 -2.76
C LEU A 48 6.11 10.73 -3.98
N LYS A 49 5.58 10.94 -5.19
CA LYS A 49 6.33 10.71 -6.44
C LYS A 49 7.58 11.58 -6.52
N LYS A 50 7.48 12.85 -6.12
CA LYS A 50 8.62 13.79 -6.14
C LYS A 50 9.72 13.39 -5.17
N GLU A 51 9.36 12.82 -4.03
CA GLU A 51 10.33 12.36 -3.04
C GLU A 51 11.00 11.04 -3.45
N GLY A 52 10.26 10.17 -4.13
CA GLY A 52 10.73 8.85 -4.50
C GLY A 52 10.89 7.90 -3.29
N GLY A 53 11.13 6.62 -3.56
CA GLY A 53 11.34 5.61 -2.52
C GLY A 53 10.09 5.33 -1.67
N TRP A 54 8.90 5.53 -2.25
CA TRP A 54 7.61 5.28 -1.62
C TRP A 54 6.89 4.10 -2.26
N ALA A 55 6.10 3.40 -1.45
CA ALA A 55 5.06 2.48 -1.88
C ALA A 55 3.77 2.74 -1.08
N VAL A 56 2.62 2.38 -1.63
CA VAL A 56 1.31 2.64 -1.00
C VAL A 56 0.57 1.33 -0.76
N VAL A 57 -0.09 1.19 0.39
CA VAL A 57 -1.01 0.07 0.68
C VAL A 57 -2.41 0.62 0.95
N SER A 58 -3.41 0.12 0.22
CA SER A 58 -4.78 0.63 0.28
C SER A 58 -5.81 -0.47 0.01
N GLN A 59 -7.02 -0.35 0.57
CA GLN A 59 -8.19 -1.13 0.15
C GLN A 59 -8.94 -0.52 -1.04
N ASP A 60 -8.59 0.69 -1.47
CA ASP A 60 -9.14 1.24 -2.70
C ASP A 60 -8.58 0.49 -3.92
N LYS A 61 -9.45 0.34 -4.91
CA LYS A 61 -9.11 -0.27 -6.19
C LYS A 61 -8.41 0.69 -7.12
N PHE A 62 -8.48 2.01 -6.85
CA PHE A 62 -7.79 3.01 -7.64
C PHE A 62 -8.14 2.88 -9.14
N SER A 63 -9.41 2.56 -9.40
CA SER A 63 -9.88 2.08 -10.70
C SER A 63 -11.11 2.82 -11.20
N LYS A 64 -11.51 3.94 -10.59
CA LYS A 64 -12.72 4.68 -10.98
C LYS A 64 -12.35 5.67 -12.09
N GLY A 65 -12.43 5.17 -13.33
CA GLY A 65 -12.31 5.99 -14.54
C GLY A 65 -10.90 6.08 -15.12
N ASP A 66 -10.81 6.62 -16.32
CA ASP A 66 -9.57 6.68 -17.11
C ASP A 66 -8.55 7.67 -16.54
N THR A 67 -9.01 8.75 -15.92
CA THR A 67 -8.15 9.78 -15.31
C THR A 67 -7.44 9.25 -14.07
N GLU A 68 -8.14 8.55 -13.19
CA GLU A 68 -7.54 7.87 -12.03
C GLU A 68 -6.50 6.85 -12.51
N ARG A 69 -6.87 5.95 -13.43
CA ARG A 69 -5.93 4.94 -13.98
C ARG A 69 -4.68 5.54 -14.62
N ARG A 70 -4.83 6.68 -15.31
CA ARG A 70 -3.70 7.41 -15.88
C ARG A 70 -2.83 8.01 -14.78
N ALA A 71 -3.43 8.69 -13.80
CA ALA A 71 -2.70 9.20 -12.63
C ALA A 71 -1.96 8.08 -11.89
N PHE A 72 -2.55 6.87 -11.78
CA PHE A 72 -1.88 5.71 -11.19
C PHE A 72 -0.67 5.23 -11.97
N ARG A 73 -0.77 5.12 -13.30
CA ARG A 73 0.39 4.80 -14.15
C ARG A 73 1.47 5.86 -14.05
N GLU A 74 1.06 7.12 -14.03
CA GLU A 74 1.97 8.25 -13.96
C GLU A 74 2.53 8.47 -12.55
N CYS A 75 1.93 7.89 -11.51
CA CYS A 75 2.38 8.04 -10.12
C CYS A 75 3.79 7.49 -9.89
N GLY A 76 4.23 6.52 -10.70
CA GLY A 76 5.63 6.10 -10.72
C GLY A 76 6.10 5.36 -9.46
N MET A 77 5.17 4.86 -8.63
CA MET A 77 5.48 4.12 -7.41
C MET A 77 4.68 2.80 -7.31
N PRO A 78 5.16 1.81 -6.53
CA PRO A 78 4.41 0.59 -6.27
C PRO A 78 3.16 0.84 -5.41
N ILE A 79 2.04 0.25 -5.82
CA ILE A 79 0.77 0.33 -5.08
C ILE A 79 0.24 -1.08 -4.82
N PHE A 80 -0.12 -1.35 -3.58
CA PHE A 80 -0.65 -2.62 -3.11
C PHE A 80 -2.12 -2.45 -2.73
N CYS A 81 -3.00 -2.90 -3.62
CA CYS A 81 -4.45 -2.92 -3.42
C CYS A 81 -4.86 -4.19 -2.68
N LEU A 82 -5.32 -4.06 -1.44
CA LEU A 82 -5.92 -5.14 -0.68
C LEU A 82 -7.23 -5.59 -1.35
N ALA A 83 -7.39 -6.90 -1.54
CA ALA A 83 -8.60 -7.45 -2.16
C ALA A 83 -9.87 -7.14 -1.35
N LYS A 84 -11.04 -7.19 -2.00
CA LYS A 84 -12.34 -6.83 -1.39
C LYS A 84 -12.62 -7.57 -0.06
N GLN A 85 -12.15 -8.81 0.06
CA GLN A 85 -12.33 -9.64 1.26
C GLN A 85 -11.72 -9.01 2.52
N TRP A 86 -10.64 -8.24 2.39
CA TRP A 86 -10.02 -7.56 3.54
C TRP A 86 -11.01 -6.67 4.27
N GLY A 87 -11.84 -5.91 3.54
CA GLY A 87 -12.82 -4.98 4.14
C GLY A 87 -13.81 -5.64 5.10
N GLN A 88 -14.09 -6.94 4.91
CA GLN A 88 -15.05 -7.71 5.71
C GLN A 88 -14.44 -8.27 7.01
N MET A 89 -13.12 -8.19 7.17
CA MET A 89 -12.42 -8.85 8.28
C MET A 89 -12.32 -7.95 9.50
N THR A 90 -12.26 -8.59 10.68
CA THR A 90 -12.08 -7.91 11.97
C THR A 90 -10.70 -7.25 12.05
N TYR A 91 -10.54 -6.32 12.99
CA TYR A 91 -9.28 -5.61 13.22
C TYR A 91 -8.09 -6.56 13.38
N TRP A 92 -8.20 -7.54 14.28
CA TRP A 92 -7.11 -8.46 14.58
C TRP A 92 -6.78 -9.40 13.41
N ASN A 93 -7.80 -9.89 12.70
CA ASN A 93 -7.58 -10.70 11.50
C ASN A 93 -6.85 -9.89 10.40
N LYS A 94 -7.21 -8.61 10.22
CA LYS A 94 -6.49 -7.71 9.30
C LYS A 94 -5.04 -7.51 9.73
N ALA A 95 -4.80 -7.26 11.01
CA ALA A 95 -3.47 -7.03 11.55
C ALA A 95 -2.57 -8.26 11.37
N GLU A 96 -3.02 -9.42 11.83
CA GLU A 96 -2.31 -10.71 11.68
C GLU A 96 -1.95 -10.97 10.22
N ASN A 97 -2.94 -10.87 9.34
CA ASN A 97 -2.74 -11.22 7.95
C ASN A 97 -1.88 -10.18 7.20
N LEU A 98 -1.97 -8.90 7.55
CA LEU A 98 -1.12 -7.87 6.95
C LEU A 98 0.34 -8.05 7.37
N VAL A 99 0.60 -8.38 8.65
CA VAL A 99 1.94 -8.76 9.13
C VAL A 99 2.44 -9.98 8.35
N ARG A 100 1.59 -10.99 8.13
CA ARG A 100 1.97 -12.18 7.35
C ARG A 100 2.32 -11.87 5.89
N TRP A 101 1.62 -10.94 5.26
CA TRP A 101 1.89 -10.50 3.89
C TRP A 101 3.03 -9.50 3.76
N TRP A 102 3.45 -8.89 4.87
CA TRP A 102 4.39 -7.76 4.87
C TRP A 102 5.74 -8.05 4.19
N PRO A 103 6.39 -9.22 4.40
CA PRO A 103 7.63 -9.53 3.71
C PRO A 103 7.48 -9.53 2.19
N SER A 104 6.42 -10.16 1.67
CA SER A 104 6.17 -10.21 0.21
C SER A 104 5.82 -8.84 -0.38
N ILE A 105 5.11 -8.00 0.37
CA ILE A 105 4.85 -6.60 -0.03
C ILE A 105 6.16 -5.82 -0.13
N THR A 106 7.02 -5.99 0.88
CA THR A 106 8.29 -5.28 0.98
C THR A 106 9.26 -5.70 -0.13
N GLU A 107 9.48 -7.00 -0.31
CA GLU A 107 10.30 -7.55 -1.38
C GLU A 107 9.80 -7.08 -2.75
N GLN A 108 8.49 -7.15 -2.99
CA GLN A 108 7.92 -6.71 -4.26
C GLN A 108 8.08 -5.20 -4.50
N ALA A 109 8.01 -4.38 -3.44
CA ALA A 109 8.21 -2.93 -3.55
C ALA A 109 9.65 -2.60 -3.93
N LEU A 110 10.63 -3.35 -3.41
CA LEU A 110 12.05 -3.16 -3.72
C LEU A 110 12.41 -3.57 -5.16
N LEU A 111 11.68 -4.52 -5.74
CA LEU A 111 11.92 -5.01 -7.10
C LEU A 111 11.37 -4.09 -8.20
N ILE A 112 10.54 -3.11 -7.85
CA ILE A 112 9.81 -2.31 -8.82
C ILE A 112 10.41 -0.92 -8.91
N GLU A 113 10.95 -0.61 -10.09
CA GLU A 113 11.33 0.74 -10.49
C GLU A 113 10.18 1.33 -11.34
N GLY A 114 9.32 2.14 -10.71
CA GLY A 114 8.24 2.86 -11.38
C GLY A 114 6.82 2.46 -10.95
N GLY A 115 5.84 2.85 -11.77
CA GLY A 115 4.41 2.71 -11.47
C GLY A 115 3.92 1.29 -11.73
N ALA A 116 3.63 0.53 -10.67
CA ALA A 116 2.98 -0.78 -10.78
C ALA A 116 1.96 -0.98 -9.66
N ALA A 117 0.93 -1.76 -9.94
CA ALA A 117 -0.12 -2.07 -8.98
C ALA A 117 -0.24 -3.57 -8.80
N PHE A 118 -0.34 -3.99 -7.54
CA PHE A 118 -0.44 -5.37 -7.14
C PHE A 118 -1.66 -5.54 -6.28
N ARG A 119 -2.43 -6.59 -6.53
CA ARG A 119 -3.47 -7.03 -5.62
C ARG A 119 -2.87 -7.97 -4.59
N VAL A 120 -3.15 -7.67 -3.32
CA VAL A 120 -2.85 -8.52 -2.17
C VAL A 120 -4.10 -9.37 -1.86
N PRO A 121 -4.10 -10.67 -2.18
CA PRO A 121 -5.21 -11.56 -1.85
C PRO A 121 -5.41 -11.65 -0.34
N TRP A 122 -6.63 -11.93 0.12
CA TRP A 122 -6.85 -12.21 1.53
C TRP A 122 -6.15 -13.50 1.96
N ARG A 123 -6.34 -14.59 1.21
CA ARG A 123 -5.71 -15.87 1.55
C ARG A 123 -4.23 -15.82 1.22
N PHE A 124 -3.39 -15.96 2.26
CA PHE A 124 -1.96 -16.14 2.08
C PHE A 124 -1.68 -17.44 1.31
N SER A 125 -0.89 -17.35 0.24
CA SER A 125 -0.37 -18.53 -0.48
C SER A 125 1.03 -18.85 0.03
N ALA A 126 1.45 -20.12 0.02
CA ALA A 126 2.76 -20.54 0.56
C ALA A 126 3.96 -19.79 -0.07
N ALA A 127 3.79 -19.26 -1.28
CA ALA A 127 4.81 -18.49 -1.99
C ALA A 127 4.65 -16.95 -1.86
N GLY A 128 3.71 -16.44 -1.04
CA GLY A 128 3.51 -15.00 -0.91
C GLY A 128 3.14 -14.30 -2.21
N LYS A 129 2.47 -14.99 -3.14
CA LYS A 129 2.29 -14.51 -4.51
C LYS A 129 1.27 -13.37 -4.59
N LEU A 130 1.75 -12.20 -5.02
CA LEU A 130 0.93 -11.04 -5.35
C LEU A 130 0.41 -11.12 -6.79
N GLN A 131 -0.75 -10.53 -7.06
CA GLN A 131 -1.32 -10.49 -8.41
C GLN A 131 -1.07 -9.11 -9.03
N GLN A 132 -0.17 -9.01 -10.01
CA GLN A 132 0.01 -7.77 -10.75
C GLN A 132 -1.28 -7.41 -11.51
N LEU A 133 -1.67 -6.14 -11.43
CA LEU A 133 -2.83 -5.58 -12.10
C LEU A 133 -2.41 -5.01 -13.45
N LYS A 134 -3.26 -5.21 -14.46
CA LYS A 134 -3.15 -4.49 -15.73
C LYS A 134 -3.71 -3.08 -15.50
N ILE A 135 -2.88 -2.06 -15.66
CA ILE A 135 -3.22 -0.63 -15.49
C ILE A 135 -3.11 0.09 -16.83
#